data_AF-A0A7S2E8X8-F1
#
_entry.id   AF-A0A7S2E8X8-F1
#
_cell.length_a   1.000
_cell.length_b   1.000
_cell.length_c   1.000
_cell.angle_alpha   90.00
_cell.angle_beta   90.00
_cell.angle_gamma   90.00
#
_symmetry.space_group_name_H-M   'P 1'
#
loop_
_entity.id
_entity.type
_entity.pdbx_description
1 polymer ?
#
loop_
_entity_poly.entity_id
_entity_poly.type
_entity_poly.pdbx_seq_one_letter_code
_entity_poly.pdbx_strand_id
1 'polypeptide(L)'
;SFDALSYMELQGNDLQGSAEFLCDAFGVNSTDVKVDKLSLDCSCCACCESASLTDIKLSGLRSIVSNLSSPDDLANPESAQSRALDWLLGEDNPLSPDDKVRVAQRYSLAVLYYSTNGPQWREQYQFLTPEHECDWADKDRIVAVKSCSDDKLVTSLDFSDIGMVGSIPTEFGHLTQLAEARFFG
;
A
#
# COMPACT_ATOMS: atom_id res chain seq x y z
N SER A 1 46.53 -6.57 7.14
CA SER A 1 45.19 -6.06 7.43
C SER A 1 45.01 -4.87 6.53
N PHE A 2 44.27 -4.98 5.44
CA PHE A 2 43.97 -3.84 4.60
C PHE A 2 42.60 -3.34 5.06
N ASP A 3 42.54 -2.09 5.51
CA ASP A 3 41.27 -1.48 5.90
C ASP A 3 40.39 -1.37 4.66
N ALA A 4 39.25 -2.06 4.67
CA ALA A 4 38.27 -1.98 3.61
C ALA A 4 37.72 -0.56 3.54
N LEU A 5 37.53 -0.06 2.32
CA LEU A 5 36.99 1.27 2.08
C LEU A 5 35.56 1.38 2.64
N SER A 6 35.41 2.10 3.75
CA SER A 6 34.13 2.17 4.48
C SER A 6 33.21 3.28 3.99
N TYR A 7 33.72 4.26 3.23
CA TYR A 7 32.96 5.42 2.77
C TYR A 7 33.61 6.08 1.55
N MET A 8 32.80 6.50 0.57
CA MET A 8 33.23 7.26 -0.61
C MET A 8 32.16 8.28 -1.03
N GLU A 9 32.53 9.54 -1.17
CA GLU A 9 31.66 10.63 -1.61
C GLU A 9 32.12 11.14 -2.98
N LEU A 10 31.26 11.05 -3.99
CA LEU A 10 31.57 11.42 -5.37
C LEU A 10 30.76 12.63 -5.87
N GLN A 11 30.02 13.27 -4.97
CA GLN A 11 29.17 14.42 -5.28
C GLN A 11 30.01 15.61 -5.78
N GLY A 12 29.42 16.42 -6.67
CA GLY A 12 30.02 17.64 -7.22
C GLY A 12 31.04 17.44 -8.34
N ASN A 13 31.11 16.24 -8.95
CA ASN A 13 32.06 15.93 -10.03
C ASN A 13 31.34 15.58 -11.34
N ASP A 14 31.98 15.87 -12.49
CA ASP A 14 31.50 15.50 -13.84
C ASP A 14 32.05 14.14 -14.31
N LEU A 15 32.05 13.13 -13.42
CA LEU A 15 32.61 11.82 -13.73
C LEU A 15 31.77 11.09 -14.79
N GLN A 16 32.44 10.50 -15.78
CA GLN A 16 31.83 9.70 -16.84
C GLN A 16 32.59 8.36 -16.96
N GLY A 17 31.90 7.26 -17.28
CA GLY A 17 32.51 5.93 -17.43
C GLY A 17 31.91 4.87 -16.48
N SER A 18 32.55 3.69 -16.40
CA SER A 18 32.14 2.56 -15.56
C SER A 18 33.02 2.44 -14.30
N ALA A 19 32.42 2.02 -13.19
CA ALA A 19 33.07 1.83 -11.90
C ALA A 19 33.09 0.36 -11.43
N GLU A 20 32.96 -0.60 -12.34
CA GLU A 20 32.91 -2.05 -12.04
C GLU A 20 34.07 -2.56 -11.18
N PHE A 21 35.26 -1.97 -11.35
CA PHE A 21 36.47 -2.35 -10.61
C PHE A 21 36.37 -2.18 -9.09
N LEU A 22 35.43 -1.34 -8.60
CA LEU A 22 35.27 -1.10 -7.16
C LEU A 22 34.89 -2.37 -6.40
N CYS A 23 34.21 -3.31 -7.06
CA CYS A 23 33.74 -4.54 -6.44
C CYS A 23 34.90 -5.51 -6.16
N ASP A 24 35.79 -5.66 -7.14
CA ASP A 24 36.98 -6.50 -7.03
C ASP A 24 38.05 -5.87 -6.14
N ALA A 25 38.18 -4.54 -6.19
CA ALA A 25 39.22 -3.82 -5.45
C ALA A 25 38.96 -3.76 -3.94
N PHE A 26 37.69 -3.73 -3.52
CA PHE A 26 37.33 -3.46 -2.13
C PHE A 26 36.49 -4.56 -1.45
N GLY A 27 36.09 -5.63 -2.16
CA GLY A 27 35.39 -6.77 -1.56
C GLY A 27 34.08 -6.38 -0.87
N VAL A 28 33.34 -5.47 -1.49
CA VAL A 28 32.28 -4.71 -0.82
C VAL A 28 30.94 -5.43 -0.86
N ASN A 29 30.48 -5.91 0.28
CA ASN A 29 29.08 -6.28 0.51
C ASN A 29 28.28 -5.18 1.25
N SER A 30 28.91 -4.04 1.59
CA SER A 30 28.31 -3.00 2.47
C SER A 30 29.11 -1.68 2.47
N THR A 31 29.19 -0.97 1.36
CA THR A 31 29.69 0.43 1.36
C THR A 31 28.61 1.34 0.80
N ASP A 32 28.26 2.37 1.57
CA ASP A 32 27.35 3.44 1.14
C ASP A 32 28.07 4.33 0.11
N VAL A 33 27.58 4.33 -1.12
CA VAL A 33 28.11 5.15 -2.23
C VAL A 33 27.09 6.22 -2.57
N LYS A 34 27.46 7.50 -2.40
CA LYS A 34 26.64 8.64 -2.81
C LYS A 34 27.18 9.26 -4.10
N VAL A 35 26.34 9.26 -5.12
CA VAL A 35 26.60 9.83 -6.45
C VAL A 35 25.55 10.88 -6.77
N ASP A 36 25.94 11.91 -7.52
CA ASP A 36 25.00 12.92 -7.98
C ASP A 36 24.24 12.45 -9.22
N LYS A 37 22.92 12.75 -9.20
CA LYS A 37 21.89 12.54 -10.23
C LYS A 37 22.34 11.88 -11.54
N LEU A 38 21.84 10.64 -11.73
CA LEU A 38 21.64 9.97 -13.02
C LEU A 38 22.89 9.83 -13.91
N SER A 39 23.70 8.77 -13.68
CA SER A 39 24.24 7.88 -14.73
C SER A 39 25.41 7.03 -14.23
N LEU A 40 25.16 6.00 -13.42
CA LEU A 40 26.13 4.92 -13.25
C LEU A 40 25.39 3.59 -13.39
N ASP A 41 25.75 2.84 -14.42
CA ASP A 41 25.35 1.45 -14.60
C ASP A 41 26.23 0.61 -13.68
N CYS A 42 25.65 0.14 -12.59
CA CYS A 42 26.36 -0.69 -11.61
C CYS A 42 25.86 -2.13 -11.73
N SER A 43 26.61 -2.96 -12.46
CA SER A 43 26.33 -4.39 -12.63
C SER A 43 26.54 -5.22 -11.35
N CYS A 44 26.99 -4.59 -10.25
CA CYS A 44 27.29 -5.25 -8.98
C CYS A 44 26.65 -4.58 -7.75
N CYS A 45 25.84 -3.54 -7.92
CA CYS A 45 25.11 -2.92 -6.82
C CYS A 45 23.72 -3.55 -6.71
N ALA A 46 23.42 -4.27 -5.63
CA ALA A 46 22.04 -4.66 -5.32
C ALA A 46 21.15 -3.48 -4.89
N CYS A 47 21.60 -2.22 -4.94
CA CYS A 47 20.88 -1.03 -4.44
C CYS A 47 21.25 0.29 -5.16
N CYS A 48 21.43 0.30 -6.48
CA CYS A 48 21.53 1.57 -7.23
C CYS A 48 20.61 1.58 -8.47
N GLU A 49 19.32 1.34 -8.25
CA GLU A 49 18.31 2.04 -9.04
C GLU A 49 17.74 3.12 -8.14
N SER A 50 17.73 4.37 -8.59
CA SER A 50 16.88 5.38 -7.97
C SER A 50 15.44 4.93 -8.19
N ALA A 51 14.90 4.10 -7.31
CA ALA A 51 13.50 3.67 -7.35
C ALA A 51 12.64 4.93 -7.49
N SER A 52 11.75 4.95 -8.47
CA SER A 52 10.83 6.08 -8.63
C SER A 52 10.08 6.28 -7.31
N LEU A 53 9.69 7.51 -6.99
CA LEU A 53 8.79 7.75 -5.85
C LEU A 53 7.53 6.88 -5.94
N THR A 54 7.09 6.56 -7.17
CA THR A 54 6.02 5.60 -7.43
C THR A 54 6.40 4.19 -7.01
N ASP A 55 7.60 3.70 -7.34
CA ASP A 55 8.05 2.35 -6.97
C ASP A 55 8.22 2.20 -5.46
N ILE A 56 8.74 3.24 -4.79
CA ILE A 56 8.83 3.30 -3.32
C ILE A 56 7.43 3.30 -2.69
N LYS A 57 6.49 4.08 -3.24
CA LYS A 57 5.08 4.08 -2.80
C LYS A 57 4.47 2.68 -2.94
N LEU A 58 4.56 2.07 -4.12
CA LEU A 58 3.94 0.77 -4.40
C LEU A 58 4.55 -0.36 -3.57
N SER A 59 5.87 -0.38 -3.41
CA SER A 59 6.54 -1.37 -2.56
C SER A 59 6.17 -1.21 -1.08
N GLY A 60 6.08 0.03 -0.59
CA GLY A 60 5.60 0.33 0.76
C GLY A 60 4.16 -0.13 1.00
N LEU A 61 3.25 0.14 0.06
CA LEU A 61 1.85 -0.32 0.14
C LEU A 61 1.76 -1.86 0.14
N ARG A 62 2.49 -2.54 -0.76
CA ARG A 62 2.56 -4.01 -0.80
C ARG A 62 3.07 -4.60 0.51
N SER A 63 4.11 -4.00 1.10
CA SER A 63 4.67 -4.45 2.38
C SER A 63 3.70 -4.33 3.54
N ILE A 64 2.82 -3.32 3.54
CA ILE A 64 1.78 -3.19 4.57
C ILE A 64 0.73 -4.29 4.35
N VAL A 65 0.22 -4.42 3.12
CA VAL A 65 -0.84 -5.41 2.79
C VAL A 65 -0.38 -6.85 3.02
N SER A 66 0.89 -7.19 2.82
CA SER A 66 1.41 -8.54 3.10
C SER A 66 1.34 -8.95 4.57
N ASN A 67 1.12 -7.99 5.49
CA ASN A 67 0.89 -8.28 6.91
C ASN A 67 -0.61 -8.40 7.25
N LEU A 68 -1.51 -8.07 6.32
CA LEU A 68 -2.96 -8.06 6.53
C LEU A 68 -3.65 -9.28 5.92
N SER A 69 -3.07 -9.86 4.86
CA SER A 69 -3.65 -10.98 4.12
C SER A 69 -2.64 -12.09 3.87
N SER A 70 -3.13 -13.31 3.65
CA SER A 70 -2.26 -14.45 3.37
C SER A 70 -1.59 -14.32 1.99
N PRO A 71 -0.37 -14.87 1.80
CA PRO A 71 0.28 -14.90 0.50
C PRO A 71 -0.55 -15.61 -0.58
N ASP A 72 -1.30 -16.66 -0.21
CA ASP A 72 -2.15 -17.42 -1.13
C ASP A 72 -3.33 -16.59 -1.63
N ASP A 73 -3.97 -15.81 -0.75
CA ASP A 73 -5.06 -14.91 -1.14
C ASP A 73 -4.55 -13.79 -2.05
N LEU A 74 -3.39 -13.21 -1.73
CA LEU A 74 -2.76 -12.16 -2.54
C LEU A 74 -2.26 -12.65 -3.90
N ALA A 75 -1.93 -13.94 -4.03
CA ALA A 75 -1.51 -14.55 -5.29
C ALA A 75 -2.68 -14.98 -6.18
N ASN A 76 -3.89 -15.07 -5.64
CA ASN A 76 -5.08 -15.47 -6.38
C ASN A 76 -5.82 -14.24 -6.95
N PRO A 77 -5.78 -14.00 -8.27
CA PRO A 77 -6.41 -12.81 -8.89
C PRO A 77 -7.94 -12.77 -8.74
N GLU A 78 -8.57 -13.91 -8.45
CA GLU A 78 -10.01 -13.98 -8.21
C GLU A 78 -10.40 -13.71 -6.76
N SER A 79 -9.44 -13.60 -5.84
CA SER A 79 -9.71 -13.29 -4.44
C SER A 79 -10.11 -11.83 -4.24
N ALA A 80 -10.83 -11.56 -3.14
CA ALA A 80 -11.15 -10.19 -2.74
C ALA A 80 -9.87 -9.41 -2.38
N GLN A 81 -8.89 -10.09 -1.78
CA GLN A 81 -7.62 -9.54 -1.32
C GLN A 81 -6.74 -9.07 -2.47
N SER A 82 -6.60 -9.88 -3.53
CA SER A 82 -5.84 -9.51 -4.72
C SER A 82 -6.49 -8.33 -5.44
N ARG A 83 -7.80 -8.37 -5.64
CA ARG A 83 -8.54 -7.27 -6.29
C ARG A 83 -8.47 -5.97 -5.48
N ALA A 84 -8.57 -6.06 -4.16
CA ALA A 84 -8.39 -4.92 -3.27
C ALA A 84 -6.97 -4.36 -3.33
N LEU A 85 -5.94 -5.22 -3.39
CA LEU A 85 -4.55 -4.80 -3.53
C LEU A 85 -4.34 -4.11 -4.87
N ASP A 86 -4.82 -4.68 -5.98
CA ASP A 86 -4.69 -4.10 -7.31
C ASP A 86 -5.32 -2.70 -7.38
N TRP A 87 -6.51 -2.54 -6.79
CA TRP A 87 -7.15 -1.23 -6.66
C TRP A 87 -6.35 -0.27 -5.77
N LEU A 88 -5.81 -0.75 -4.65
CA LEU A 88 -5.01 0.06 -3.71
C LEU A 88 -3.75 0.64 -4.37
N LEU A 89 -3.15 -0.14 -5.27
CA LEU A 89 -1.94 0.21 -6.03
C LEU A 89 -2.22 1.09 -7.26
N GLY A 90 -3.50 1.40 -7.54
CA GLY A 90 -3.88 2.30 -8.62
C GLY A 90 -3.32 3.72 -8.43
N GLU A 91 -2.98 4.38 -9.54
CA GLU A 91 -2.34 5.71 -9.54
C GLU A 91 -3.18 6.78 -8.84
N ASP A 92 -4.51 6.70 -8.97
CA ASP A 92 -5.47 7.65 -8.40
C ASP A 92 -5.63 7.53 -6.87
N ASN A 93 -5.02 6.52 -6.23
CA ASN A 93 -5.17 6.32 -4.80
C ASN A 93 -4.29 7.32 -4.02
N PRO A 94 -4.86 8.21 -3.20
CA PRO A 94 -4.09 9.28 -2.52
C PRO A 94 -3.30 8.78 -1.30
N LEU A 95 -3.11 7.47 -1.15
CA LEU A 95 -2.43 6.88 0.00
C LEU A 95 -0.93 7.15 -0.02
N SER A 96 -0.39 7.36 1.18
CA SER A 96 1.05 7.28 1.47
C SER A 96 1.32 5.99 2.26
N PRO A 97 2.40 5.24 1.96
CA PRO A 97 2.80 4.09 2.76
C PRO A 97 3.23 4.47 4.19
N ASP A 98 3.52 5.75 4.47
CA ASP A 98 3.81 6.20 5.83
C ASP A 98 2.55 6.16 6.73
N ASP A 99 1.36 6.28 6.14
CA ASP A 99 0.08 6.21 6.83
C ASP A 99 -0.44 4.77 6.91
N LYS A 100 0.31 3.93 7.64
CA LYS A 100 0.03 2.49 7.74
C LYS A 100 -1.39 2.18 8.24
N VAL A 101 -1.92 3.03 9.12
CA VAL A 101 -3.25 2.86 9.69
C VAL A 101 -4.32 3.10 8.63
N ARG A 102 -4.21 4.19 7.88
CA ARG A 102 -5.14 4.47 6.78
C ARG A 102 -5.03 3.46 5.64
N VAL A 103 -3.82 3.01 5.32
CA VAL A 103 -3.60 1.93 4.34
C VAL A 103 -4.35 0.67 4.76
N ALA A 104 -4.19 0.23 6.02
CA ALA A 104 -4.88 -0.94 6.53
C ALA A 104 -6.40 -0.76 6.52
N GLN A 105 -6.90 0.38 7.00
CA GLN A 105 -8.32 0.70 7.04
C GLN A 105 -8.97 0.68 5.64
N ARG A 106 -8.36 1.38 4.69
CA ARG A 106 -8.86 1.50 3.32
C ARG A 106 -8.77 0.16 2.59
N TYR A 107 -7.71 -0.60 2.80
CA TYR A 107 -7.56 -1.96 2.28
C TYR A 107 -8.66 -2.88 2.83
N SER A 108 -8.88 -2.92 4.14
CA SER A 108 -9.92 -3.75 4.77
C SER A 108 -11.32 -3.46 4.24
N LEU A 109 -11.65 -2.19 4.00
CA LEU A 109 -12.93 -1.82 3.39
C LEU A 109 -13.04 -2.24 1.91
N ALA A 110 -11.94 -2.16 1.15
CA ALA A 110 -11.90 -2.64 -0.22
C ALA A 110 -12.03 -4.17 -0.31
N VAL A 111 -11.39 -4.92 0.61
CA VAL A 111 -11.57 -6.38 0.71
C VAL A 111 -13.02 -6.71 1.04
N LEU A 112 -13.64 -6.02 2.01
CA LEU A 112 -15.05 -6.20 2.35
C LEU A 112 -15.96 -5.96 1.13
N TYR A 113 -15.68 -4.90 0.37
CA TYR A 113 -16.42 -4.60 -0.86
C TYR A 113 -16.34 -5.76 -1.85
N TYR A 114 -15.14 -6.26 -2.16
CA TYR A 114 -15.01 -7.37 -3.11
C TYR A 114 -15.52 -8.71 -2.57
N SER A 115 -15.38 -8.99 -1.26
CA SER A 115 -15.80 -10.26 -0.64
C SER A 115 -17.32 -10.39 -0.49
N THR A 116 -18.04 -9.28 -0.60
CA THR A 116 -19.50 -9.22 -0.46
C THR A 116 -20.20 -8.80 -1.76
N ASN A 117 -19.53 -9.02 -2.89
CA ASN A 117 -20.04 -8.76 -4.23
C ASN A 117 -20.42 -7.27 -4.45
N GLY A 118 -19.54 -6.37 -4.00
CA GLY A 118 -19.64 -4.90 -4.08
C GLY A 118 -20.16 -4.33 -5.41
N PRO A 119 -19.69 -4.82 -6.57
CA PRO A 119 -20.20 -4.34 -7.86
C PRO A 119 -21.70 -4.61 -8.09
N GLN A 120 -22.33 -5.45 -7.25
CA GLN A 120 -23.75 -5.78 -7.28
C GLN A 120 -24.52 -5.23 -6.07
N TRP A 121 -23.87 -4.44 -5.20
CA TRP A 121 -24.58 -3.70 -4.15
C TRP A 121 -25.60 -2.74 -4.78
N ARG A 122 -26.66 -2.44 -4.02
CA ARG A 122 -27.76 -1.56 -4.49
C ARG A 122 -27.25 -0.20 -4.96
N GLU A 123 -26.26 0.33 -4.25
CA GLU A 123 -25.49 1.51 -4.65
C GLU A 123 -24.02 1.30 -4.31
N GLN A 124 -23.15 2.19 -4.79
CA GLN A 124 -21.71 2.06 -4.62
C GLN A 124 -21.16 2.84 -3.43
N TYR A 125 -21.94 3.79 -2.88
CA TYR A 125 -21.58 4.58 -1.69
C TYR A 125 -20.17 5.19 -1.75
N GLN A 126 -19.72 5.57 -2.96
CA GLN A 126 -18.37 6.07 -3.22
C GLN A 126 -17.22 5.11 -2.87
N PHE A 127 -17.50 3.82 -2.63
CA PHE A 127 -16.44 2.82 -2.45
C PHE A 127 -15.55 2.78 -3.67
N LEU A 128 -14.27 2.52 -3.41
CA LEU A 128 -13.23 2.44 -4.43
C LEU A 128 -12.98 3.74 -5.23
N THR A 129 -13.47 4.89 -4.75
CA THR A 129 -13.13 6.20 -5.29
C THR A 129 -11.90 6.80 -4.60
N PRO A 130 -11.26 7.85 -5.15
CA PRO A 130 -10.16 8.55 -4.49
C PRO A 130 -10.56 9.29 -3.20
N GLU A 131 -11.85 9.50 -2.94
CA GLU A 131 -12.34 10.16 -1.73
C GLU A 131 -11.85 9.46 -0.46
N HIS A 132 -11.78 10.20 0.66
CA HIS A 132 -11.46 9.58 1.94
C HIS A 132 -12.53 8.55 2.30
N GLU A 133 -12.13 7.42 2.87
CA GLU A 133 -13.06 6.33 3.18
C GLU A 133 -14.11 6.69 4.25
N CYS A 134 -13.94 7.81 4.97
CA CYS A 134 -14.95 8.35 5.87
C CYS A 134 -16.13 9.01 5.12
N ASP A 135 -15.93 9.23 3.82
CA ASP A 135 -16.93 9.77 2.90
C ASP A 135 -17.53 8.68 2.03
N TRP A 136 -17.13 7.42 2.19
CA TRP A 136 -17.74 6.27 1.51
C TRP A 136 -19.09 5.90 2.14
N ALA A 137 -20.08 6.75 1.93
CA ALA A 137 -21.39 6.65 2.52
C ALA A 137 -22.47 7.27 1.64
N ASP A 138 -23.71 6.83 1.84
CA ASP A 138 -24.86 7.69 1.56
C ASP A 138 -25.08 8.56 2.80
N LYS A 139 -24.88 9.88 2.64
CA LYS A 139 -24.99 10.86 3.72
C LYS A 139 -26.43 11.15 4.14
N ASP A 140 -27.40 10.91 3.24
CA ASP A 140 -28.82 11.12 3.52
C ASP A 140 -29.41 9.95 4.29
N ARG A 141 -29.05 8.71 3.90
CA ARG A 141 -29.50 7.48 4.54
C ARG A 141 -28.64 7.03 5.71
N ILE A 142 -27.43 7.58 5.83
CA ILE A 142 -26.43 7.23 6.86
C ILE A 142 -26.12 5.72 6.79
N VAL A 143 -25.81 5.24 5.58
CA VAL A 143 -25.41 3.84 5.32
C VAL A 143 -23.98 3.76 4.75
N ALA A 144 -23.41 2.57 4.79
CA ALA A 144 -22.00 2.22 4.60
C ALA A 144 -21.08 2.80 5.70
N VAL A 145 -20.13 3.69 5.39
CA VAL A 145 -19.25 4.28 6.43
C VAL A 145 -19.97 5.41 7.18
N LYS A 146 -20.65 5.04 8.26
CA LYS A 146 -21.53 5.94 9.02
C LYS A 146 -20.78 7.01 9.81
N SER A 147 -19.69 6.64 10.49
CA SER A 147 -18.92 7.58 11.32
C SER A 147 -17.43 7.27 11.35
N CYS A 148 -16.63 8.33 11.47
CA CYS A 148 -15.21 8.27 11.79
C CYS A 148 -14.90 9.08 13.05
N SER A 149 -13.80 8.76 13.72
CA SER A 149 -13.21 9.57 14.78
C SER A 149 -12.56 10.85 14.24
N ASP A 150 -12.13 11.72 15.15
CA ASP A 150 -11.41 12.97 14.82
C ASP A 150 -10.12 12.69 14.02
N ASP A 151 -9.47 11.56 14.28
CA ASP A 151 -8.27 11.08 13.57
C ASP A 151 -8.60 10.39 12.23
N LYS A 152 -9.83 10.52 11.73
CA LYS A 152 -10.30 9.91 10.46
C LYS A 152 -10.27 8.38 10.43
N LEU A 153 -10.48 7.75 11.59
CA LEU A 153 -10.57 6.30 11.70
C LEU A 153 -12.03 5.85 11.80
N VAL A 154 -12.40 4.81 11.05
CA VAL A 154 -13.77 4.30 10.97
C VAL A 154 -14.19 3.74 12.33
N THR A 155 -15.30 4.26 12.86
CA THR A 155 -15.84 3.88 14.17
C THR A 155 -17.20 3.21 14.09
N SER A 156 -17.98 3.49 13.05
CA SER A 156 -19.31 2.92 12.86
C SER A 156 -19.56 2.60 11.39
N LEU A 157 -20.07 1.39 11.14
CA LEU A 157 -20.48 0.89 9.84
C LEU A 157 -21.95 0.49 9.86
N ASP A 158 -22.70 0.86 8.84
CA ASP A 158 -24.09 0.45 8.66
C ASP A 158 -24.33 -0.06 7.24
N PHE A 159 -24.21 -1.38 7.05
CA PHE A 159 -24.49 -2.04 5.78
C PHE A 159 -25.92 -2.58 5.70
N SER A 160 -26.85 -1.95 6.41
CA SER A 160 -28.26 -2.32 6.35
C SER A 160 -28.81 -2.09 4.95
N ASP A 161 -29.48 -3.10 4.40
CA ASP A 161 -30.13 -2.99 3.10
C ASP A 161 -29.19 -2.63 1.94
N ILE A 162 -27.94 -3.08 1.97
CA ILE A 162 -26.98 -2.84 0.87
C ILE A 162 -26.99 -3.94 -0.21
N GLY A 163 -27.54 -5.13 0.10
CA GLY A 163 -27.60 -6.25 -0.84
C GLY A 163 -26.29 -7.04 -0.93
N MET A 164 -25.53 -7.09 0.16
CA MET A 164 -24.28 -7.84 0.26
C MET A 164 -24.50 -9.33 0.03
N VAL A 165 -23.65 -9.95 -0.80
CA VAL A 165 -23.63 -11.40 -1.03
C VAL A 165 -22.20 -11.89 -0.92
N GLY A 166 -21.92 -12.78 0.03
CA GLY A 166 -20.59 -13.36 0.22
C GLY A 166 -20.23 -13.49 1.69
N SER A 167 -18.99 -13.17 2.03
CA SER A 167 -18.45 -13.33 3.39
C SER A 167 -17.85 -12.04 3.94
N ILE A 168 -17.85 -11.91 5.26
CA ILE A 168 -17.08 -10.89 5.97
C ILE A 168 -15.63 -11.39 6.04
N PRO A 169 -14.65 -10.63 5.51
CA PRO A 169 -13.26 -11.06 5.43
C PRO A 169 -12.55 -10.87 6.78
N THR A 170 -11.47 -11.61 7.02
CA THR A 170 -10.66 -11.51 8.26
C THR A 170 -10.01 -10.13 8.42
N GLU A 171 -9.72 -9.48 7.31
CA GLU A 171 -9.14 -8.14 7.20
C GLU A 171 -10.02 -7.08 7.86
N PHE A 172 -11.32 -7.37 8.04
CA PHE A 172 -12.24 -6.56 8.82
C PHE A 172 -11.73 -6.28 10.24
N GLY A 173 -10.96 -7.21 10.81
CA GLY A 173 -10.31 -7.05 12.12
C GLY A 173 -9.25 -5.95 12.21
N HIS A 174 -8.80 -5.39 11.08
CA HIS A 174 -7.85 -4.27 11.06
C HIS A 174 -8.50 -2.89 11.15
N LEU A 175 -9.83 -2.81 11.21
CA LEU A 175 -10.56 -1.59 11.55
C LEU A 175 -10.45 -1.32 13.06
N THR A 176 -9.27 -0.88 13.50
CA THR A 176 -8.87 -0.85 14.92
C THR A 176 -9.73 0.01 15.84
N GLN A 177 -10.44 1.01 15.31
CA GLN A 177 -11.37 1.86 16.08
C GLN A 177 -12.84 1.52 15.87
N LEU A 178 -13.16 0.45 15.13
CA LEU A 178 -14.53 0.07 14.86
C LEU A 178 -15.22 -0.37 16.15
N ALA A 179 -16.25 0.36 16.54
CA ALA A 179 -17.04 0.11 17.74
C ALA A 179 -18.43 -0.46 17.42
N GLU A 180 -18.97 -0.14 16.24
CA GLU A 180 -20.30 -0.57 15.81
C GLU A 180 -20.26 -1.02 14.34
N ALA A 181 -20.84 -2.19 14.05
CA ALA A 181 -21.09 -2.62 12.68
C ALA A 181 -22.44 -3.32 12.58
N ARG A 182 -23.26 -2.89 11.62
CA ARG A 182 -24.59 -3.46 11.36
C ARG A 182 -24.63 -4.09 9.99
N PHE A 183 -25.02 -5.37 9.94
CA PHE A 183 -25.19 -6.15 8.71
C PHE A 183 -26.56 -6.83 8.78
N PHE A 184 -27.60 -6.13 8.32
CA PHE A 184 -28.95 -6.68 8.19
C PHE A 184 -29.48 -6.39 6.78
N GLY A 185 -30.39 -7.21 6.25
CA GLY A 185 -30.92 -7.01 4.90
C GLY A 185 -32.29 -7.63 4.70
#